data_AF-A0AAU3RZX8-F1
#
_entry.id   AF-A0AAU3RZX8-F1
#
_cell.length_a   1.000
_cell.length_b   1.000
_cell.length_c   1.000
_cell.angle_alpha   90.00
_cell.angle_beta   90.00
_cell.angle_gamma   90.00
#
_symmetry.space_group_name_H-M   'P 1'
#
loop_
_entity.id
_entity.type
_entity.pdbx_description
1 polymer ?
#
loop_
_entity_poly.entity_id
_entity_poly.type
_entity_poly.pdbx_seq_one_letter_code
_entity_poly.pdbx_strand_id
1 'polypeptide(L)'
;MDRKTPAQRFAVKVDPRGPLPLIRGVLGPCHLWTGSLNDKGYGTFWADGRTVKAHRYAFEQANGSIPDGLEVDHRCRRRNCVAVHHLDAVTHRVNILRSANHVARRAAVTHCPAGHAYDDANTYRAPNGTRKCRACKNAQARAARAAKRAPQLAAVEPIRLRTDHHLERAA
;
A
#
# COMPACT_ATOMS: atom_id res chain seq x y z
N MET A 1 -19.13 44.51 -20.78
CA MET A 1 -19.51 43.29 -20.05
C MET A 1 -18.33 42.85 -19.23
N ASP A 2 -18.44 42.93 -17.90
CA ASP A 2 -17.34 42.58 -17.01
C ASP A 2 -17.03 41.08 -17.12
N ARG A 3 -15.75 40.74 -17.38
CA ARG A 3 -15.37 39.36 -17.67
C ARG A 3 -15.31 38.58 -16.36
N LYS A 4 -16.23 37.63 -16.17
CA LYS A 4 -16.27 36.78 -14.97
C LYS A 4 -14.89 36.22 -14.64
N THR A 5 -14.47 36.34 -13.38
CA THR A 5 -13.21 35.80 -12.89
C THR A 5 -13.21 34.26 -12.97
N PRO A 6 -12.03 33.60 -12.97
CA PRO A 6 -11.95 32.15 -12.87
C PRO A 6 -12.71 31.60 -11.65
N ALA A 7 -12.64 32.26 -10.49
CA ALA A 7 -13.35 31.85 -9.29
C ALA A 7 -14.88 31.89 -9.47
N GLN A 8 -15.42 32.95 -10.08
CA GLN A 8 -16.85 33.06 -10.38
C GLN A 8 -17.30 31.97 -11.37
N ARG A 9 -16.49 31.70 -12.40
CA ARG A 9 -16.73 30.62 -13.37
C ARG A 9 -16.65 29.22 -12.75
N PHE A 10 -15.83 29.06 -11.73
CA PHE A 10 -15.70 27.81 -10.98
C PHE A 10 -16.94 27.59 -10.13
N ALA A 11 -17.34 28.58 -9.33
CA ALA A 11 -18.46 28.49 -8.39
C ALA A 11 -19.78 28.06 -9.07
N VAL A 12 -20.07 28.56 -10.27
CA VAL A 12 -21.28 28.19 -11.03
C VAL A 12 -21.29 26.73 -11.52
N LYS A 13 -20.15 26.02 -11.45
CA LYS A 13 -19.98 24.63 -11.86
C LYS A 13 -19.88 23.66 -10.67
N VAL A 14 -20.24 24.13 -9.48
CA VAL A 14 -20.21 23.34 -8.26
C VAL A 14 -21.63 23.17 -7.73
N ASP A 15 -22.11 21.93 -7.65
CA ASP A 15 -23.34 21.60 -6.94
C ASP A 15 -23.03 21.18 -5.49
N PRO A 16 -23.34 22.00 -4.48
CA PRO A 16 -23.05 21.68 -3.09
C PRO A 16 -23.99 20.63 -2.49
N ARG A 17 -25.08 20.27 -3.18
CA ARG A 17 -26.10 19.33 -2.70
C ARG A 17 -25.80 17.88 -3.08
N GLY A 18 -24.52 17.56 -3.27
CA GLY A 18 -24.11 16.21 -3.59
C GLY A 18 -24.31 15.23 -2.44
N PRO A 19 -24.11 13.93 -2.69
CA PRO A 19 -24.33 12.89 -1.70
C PRO A 19 -23.32 12.96 -0.55
N LEU A 20 -23.72 12.44 0.60
CA LEU A 20 -22.80 12.19 1.71
C LEU A 20 -21.76 11.10 1.33
N PRO A 21 -20.51 11.22 1.79
CA PRO A 21 -19.49 10.21 1.55
C PRO A 21 -19.78 8.93 2.35
N LEU A 22 -19.46 7.77 1.75
CA LEU A 22 -19.55 6.46 2.42
C LEU A 22 -18.31 6.14 3.28
N ILE A 23 -17.37 7.09 3.38
CA ILE A 23 -16.11 6.91 4.11
C ILE A 23 -16.26 7.46 5.53
N ARG A 24 -16.05 6.59 6.52
CA ARG A 24 -16.11 6.96 7.95
C ARG A 24 -15.15 8.12 8.26
N GLY A 25 -15.64 9.11 9.01
CA GLY A 25 -14.84 10.27 9.42
C GLY A 25 -14.68 11.35 8.35
N VAL A 26 -15.42 11.28 7.23
CA VAL A 26 -15.54 12.36 6.26
C VAL A 26 -16.93 12.97 6.44
N LEU A 27 -16.99 14.22 6.88
CA LEU A 27 -18.23 14.91 7.22
C LEU A 27 -18.72 15.78 6.07
N GLY A 28 -20.03 16.07 6.03
CA GLY A 28 -20.63 16.97 5.05
C GLY A 28 -20.87 16.37 3.65
N PRO A 29 -21.75 16.99 2.84
CA PRO A 29 -22.05 16.55 1.48
C PRO A 29 -20.87 16.78 0.54
N CYS A 30 -20.75 15.92 -0.47
CA CYS A 30 -19.82 16.18 -1.57
C CYS A 30 -20.28 17.42 -2.35
N HIS A 31 -19.35 18.29 -2.73
CA HIS A 31 -19.62 19.34 -3.71
C HIS A 31 -19.24 18.82 -5.09
N LEU A 32 -20.22 18.53 -5.94
CA LEU A 32 -19.99 17.87 -7.22
C LEU A 32 -19.61 18.87 -8.31
N TRP A 33 -18.56 18.56 -9.05
CA TRP A 33 -18.21 19.26 -10.26
C TRP A 33 -19.19 18.90 -11.38
N THR A 34 -19.85 19.92 -11.94
CA THR A 34 -20.83 19.77 -13.05
C THR A 34 -20.23 20.15 -14.42
N GLY A 35 -18.96 20.53 -14.46
CA GLY A 35 -18.22 20.76 -15.70
C GLY A 35 -17.66 19.48 -16.33
N SER A 36 -16.77 19.66 -17.30
CA SER A 36 -16.11 18.55 -18.00
C SER A 36 -15.35 17.63 -17.05
N LEU A 37 -15.39 16.33 -17.35
CA LEU A 37 -14.59 15.29 -16.71
C LEU A 37 -13.57 14.75 -17.72
N ASN A 38 -12.43 14.26 -17.23
CA ASN A 38 -11.52 13.47 -18.06
C ASN A 38 -11.95 11.99 -18.14
N ASP A 39 -11.24 11.21 -18.95
CA ASP A 39 -11.36 9.75 -19.12
C ASP A 39 -11.36 8.98 -17.78
N LYS A 40 -10.61 9.48 -16.79
CA LYS A 40 -10.49 8.91 -15.44
C LYS A 40 -11.57 9.42 -14.48
N GLY A 41 -12.52 10.26 -14.91
CA GLY A 41 -13.62 10.77 -14.09
C GLY A 41 -13.26 11.92 -13.15
N TYR A 42 -12.10 12.55 -13.32
CA TYR A 42 -11.73 13.76 -12.59
C TYR A 42 -12.27 15.00 -13.31
N GLY A 43 -12.83 15.94 -12.54
CA GLY A 43 -13.21 17.25 -13.06
C GLY A 43 -12.02 18.01 -13.63
N THR A 44 -12.22 18.65 -14.78
CA THR A 44 -11.25 19.55 -15.42
C THR A 44 -11.82 20.95 -15.51
N PHE A 45 -10.96 21.95 -15.37
CA PHE A 45 -11.32 23.36 -15.37
C PHE A 45 -10.28 24.18 -16.11
N TRP A 46 -10.73 25.14 -16.93
CA TRP A 46 -9.83 26.10 -17.59
C TRP A 46 -9.66 27.35 -16.72
N ALA A 47 -8.44 27.57 -16.25
CA ALA A 47 -8.01 28.72 -15.46
C ALA A 47 -6.61 29.17 -15.90
N ASP A 48 -6.36 30.48 -15.89
CA ASP A 48 -5.02 31.05 -16.12
C ASP A 48 -4.30 30.52 -17.37
N GLY A 49 -5.05 30.43 -18.47
CA GLY A 49 -4.52 30.00 -19.78
C GLY A 49 -4.25 28.50 -19.92
N ARG A 50 -4.63 27.66 -18.93
CA ARG A 50 -4.41 26.21 -18.98
C ARG A 50 -5.58 25.40 -18.40
N THR A 51 -5.64 24.13 -18.78
CA THR A 51 -6.55 23.16 -18.15
C THR A 51 -5.91 22.59 -16.89
N VAL A 52 -6.60 22.75 -15.75
CA VAL A 52 -6.23 22.20 -14.44
C VAL A 52 -7.28 21.19 -13.96
N LYS A 53 -6.94 20.37 -12.95
CA LYS A 53 -7.92 19.50 -12.29
C LYS A 53 -8.80 20.36 -11.36
N ALA A 54 -10.12 20.20 -11.44
CA ALA A 54 -11.08 21.03 -10.70
C ALA A 54 -10.88 20.93 -9.17
N HIS A 55 -10.59 19.75 -8.64
CA HIS A 55 -10.32 19.59 -7.20
C HIS A 55 -9.00 20.25 -6.77
N ARG A 56 -7.98 20.28 -7.62
CA ARG A 56 -6.72 20.99 -7.32
C ARG A 56 -6.95 22.48 -7.28
N TYR A 57 -7.70 23.01 -8.25
CA TYR A 57 -8.11 24.41 -8.25
C TYR A 57 -8.90 24.76 -6.98
N ALA A 58 -9.89 23.95 -6.59
CA ALA A 58 -10.65 24.17 -5.35
C ALA A 58 -9.76 24.18 -4.10
N PHE A 59 -8.83 23.24 -4.01
CA PHE A 59 -7.84 23.19 -2.92
C PHE A 59 -6.97 24.45 -2.91
N GLU A 60 -6.40 24.82 -4.06
CA GLU A 60 -5.49 25.97 -4.16
C GLU A 60 -6.17 27.29 -3.81
N GLN A 61 -7.44 27.46 -4.17
CA GLN A 61 -8.22 28.65 -3.83
C GLN A 61 -8.48 28.81 -2.32
N ALA A 62 -8.52 27.72 -1.57
CA ALA A 62 -8.86 27.74 -0.13
C ALA A 62 -7.63 27.57 0.78
N ASN A 63 -6.62 26.84 0.32
CA ASN A 63 -5.46 26.44 1.11
C ASN A 63 -4.13 27.02 0.59
N GLY A 64 -4.14 27.68 -0.57
CA GLY A 64 -2.93 28.12 -1.26
C GLY A 64 -2.27 27.01 -2.08
N SER A 65 -1.06 27.28 -2.58
CA SER A 65 -0.33 26.35 -3.46
C SER A 65 -0.16 24.97 -2.82
N ILE A 66 -0.38 23.91 -3.61
CA ILE A 66 -0.10 22.53 -3.19
C ILE A 66 1.41 22.42 -2.95
N PRO A 67 1.87 22.03 -1.73
CA PRO A 67 3.30 21.91 -1.45
C PRO A 67 3.99 20.88 -2.35
N ASP A 68 5.27 21.11 -2.62
CA ASP A 68 6.08 20.22 -3.45
C ASP A 68 6.12 18.80 -2.88
N GLY A 69 5.98 17.81 -3.77
CA GLY A 69 5.93 16.40 -3.40
C GLY A 69 4.58 15.92 -2.84
N LEU A 70 3.58 16.80 -2.71
CA LEU A 70 2.23 16.43 -2.29
C LEU A 70 1.23 16.38 -3.45
N GLU A 71 0.23 15.53 -3.28
CA GLU A 71 -0.90 15.33 -4.19
C GLU A 71 -2.20 15.57 -3.43
N VAL A 72 -3.20 16.13 -4.11
CA VAL A 72 -4.53 16.31 -3.53
C VAL A 72 -5.31 14.99 -3.63
N ASP A 73 -5.64 14.39 -2.49
CA ASP A 73 -6.40 13.15 -2.34
C ASP A 73 -7.85 13.43 -1.91
N HIS A 74 -8.79 12.67 -2.49
CA HIS A 74 -10.20 12.69 -2.11
C HIS A 74 -10.46 11.76 -0.94
N ARG A 75 -10.64 12.32 0.27
CA ARG A 75 -11.07 11.55 1.44
C ARG A 75 -12.42 10.86 1.20
N CYS A 76 -13.30 11.49 0.45
CA CYS A 76 -14.62 10.97 0.09
C CYS A 76 -14.62 9.89 -1.00
N ARG A 77 -13.45 9.59 -1.62
CA ARG A 77 -13.28 8.64 -2.74
C ARG A 77 -14.11 8.92 -3.99
N ARG A 78 -14.59 10.16 -4.15
CA ARG A 78 -15.36 10.60 -5.31
C ARG A 78 -14.54 11.58 -6.17
N ARG A 79 -14.10 11.14 -7.35
CA ARG A 79 -13.15 11.86 -8.22
C ARG A 79 -13.64 13.21 -8.74
N ASN A 80 -14.96 13.40 -8.86
CA ASN A 80 -15.58 14.66 -9.27
C ASN A 80 -16.02 15.53 -8.08
N CYS A 81 -15.68 15.18 -6.83
CA CYS A 81 -15.91 16.07 -5.68
C CYS A 81 -14.85 17.19 -5.66
N VAL A 82 -15.27 18.40 -5.36
CA VAL A 82 -14.42 19.60 -5.19
C VAL A 82 -14.62 20.28 -3.84
N ALA A 83 -15.31 19.61 -2.90
CA ALA A 83 -15.47 20.12 -1.54
C ALA A 83 -14.12 20.16 -0.83
N VAL A 84 -13.64 21.35 -0.48
CA VAL A 84 -12.32 21.55 0.14
C VAL A 84 -12.15 20.72 1.40
N HIS A 85 -13.18 20.61 2.24
CA HIS A 85 -13.16 19.79 3.46
C HIS A 85 -13.08 18.26 3.22
N HIS A 86 -13.19 17.81 1.95
CA HIS A 86 -12.96 16.42 1.54
C HIS A 86 -11.60 16.20 0.88
N LEU A 87 -10.77 17.24 0.76
CA LEU A 87 -9.47 17.20 0.09
C LEU A 87 -8.33 17.30 1.11
N ASP A 88 -7.33 16.42 0.98
CA ASP A 88 -6.08 16.50 1.73
C ASP A 88 -4.90 16.61 0.76
N ALA A 89 -3.89 17.43 1.08
CA ALA A 89 -2.58 17.32 0.45
C ALA A 89 -1.78 16.23 1.17
N VAL A 90 -1.48 15.14 0.46
CA VAL A 90 -0.79 13.97 1.01
C VAL A 90 0.35 13.51 0.11
N THR A 91 1.29 12.74 0.64
CA THR A 91 2.33 12.14 -0.19
C THR A 91 1.73 11.12 -1.16
N HIS A 92 2.39 10.90 -2.29
CA HIS A 92 1.99 9.89 -3.27
C HIS A 92 1.82 8.50 -2.63
N ARG A 93 2.68 8.14 -1.67
CA ARG A 93 2.57 6.88 -0.92
C ARG A 93 1.28 6.80 -0.11
N VAL A 94 0.92 7.87 0.60
CA VAL A 94 -0.32 7.92 1.37
C VAL A 94 -1.52 7.79 0.43
N ASN A 95 -1.54 8.51 -0.69
CA ASN A 95 -2.59 8.43 -1.71
C ASN A 95 -2.76 6.98 -2.23
N ILE A 96 -1.66 6.30 -2.56
CA ILE A 96 -1.67 4.88 -2.97
C ILE A 96 -2.24 3.99 -1.86
N LEU A 97 -1.74 4.09 -0.63
CA LEU A 97 -2.14 3.23 0.49
C LEU A 97 -3.59 3.42 0.91
N ARG A 98 -4.14 4.61 0.63
CA ARG A 98 -5.53 4.99 0.84
C ARG A 98 -6.49 4.40 -0.22
N SER A 99 -5.98 3.99 -1.37
CA SER A 99 -6.76 3.39 -2.46
C SER A 99 -7.08 1.90 -2.23
N ALA A 100 -7.97 1.34 -3.05
CA ALA A 100 -8.32 -0.09 -3.02
C ALA A 100 -7.42 -0.97 -3.92
N ASN A 101 -6.23 -0.49 -4.31
CA ASN A 101 -5.38 -1.20 -5.25
C ASN A 101 -4.62 -2.39 -4.60
N HIS A 102 -4.02 -3.25 -5.43
CA HIS A 102 -3.31 -4.43 -4.95
C HIS A 102 -2.09 -4.11 -4.07
N VAL A 103 -1.50 -2.91 -4.22
CA VAL A 103 -0.37 -2.44 -3.40
C VAL A 103 -0.84 -2.13 -1.98
N ALA A 104 -1.92 -1.36 -1.85
CA ALA A 104 -2.55 -1.06 -0.57
C ALA A 104 -3.01 -2.34 0.15
N ARG A 105 -3.70 -3.24 -0.57
CA ARG A 105 -4.12 -4.54 -0.02
C ARG A 105 -2.93 -5.36 0.50
N ARG A 106 -1.84 -5.43 -0.26
CA ARG A 106 -0.62 -6.15 0.16
C ARG A 106 0.07 -5.49 1.35
N ALA A 107 0.07 -4.15 1.40
CA ALA A 107 0.65 -3.40 2.51
C ALA A 107 -0.13 -3.63 3.82
N ALA A 108 -1.45 -3.76 3.76
CA ALA A 108 -2.32 -4.05 4.90
C ALA A 108 -2.14 -5.47 5.48
N VAL A 109 -1.53 -6.40 4.75
CA VAL A 109 -1.23 -7.74 5.26
C VAL A 109 -0.19 -7.64 6.38
N THR A 110 -0.57 -8.03 7.59
CA THR A 110 0.27 -7.97 8.80
C THR A 110 1.02 -9.25 9.09
N HIS A 111 0.58 -10.40 8.56
CA HIS A 111 1.19 -11.70 8.80
C HIS A 111 1.41 -12.46 7.49
N CYS A 112 2.44 -13.31 7.45
CA CYS A 112 2.65 -14.22 6.33
C CYS A 112 1.63 -15.37 6.36
N PRO A 113 1.49 -16.17 5.27
CA PRO A 113 0.56 -17.31 5.24
C PRO A 113 0.79 -18.36 6.32
N ALA A 114 1.99 -18.42 6.90
CA ALA A 114 2.35 -19.30 8.03
C ALA A 114 2.14 -18.64 9.41
N GLY A 115 1.53 -17.46 9.48
CA GLY A 115 1.19 -16.78 10.74
C GLY A 115 2.30 -15.93 11.37
N HIS A 116 3.47 -15.77 10.74
CA HIS A 116 4.52 -14.90 11.29
C HIS A 116 4.27 -13.43 10.98
N ALA A 117 4.45 -12.55 11.97
CA ALA A 117 4.25 -11.11 11.83
C ALA A 117 5.23 -10.47 10.83
N TYR A 118 4.79 -9.46 10.09
CA TYR A 118 5.63 -8.58 9.28
C TYR A 118 6.05 -7.34 10.07
N ASP A 119 6.85 -7.56 11.11
CA ASP A 119 7.56 -6.52 11.87
C ASP A 119 8.96 -6.27 11.28
N ASP A 120 9.73 -5.33 11.84
CA ASP A 120 11.08 -5.01 11.36
C ASP A 120 12.06 -6.18 11.48
N ALA A 121 11.90 -7.02 12.51
CA ALA A 121 12.76 -8.15 12.78
C ALA A 121 12.54 -9.31 11.79
N ASN A 122 11.30 -9.59 11.40
CA ASN A 122 10.91 -10.72 10.57
C ASN A 122 10.61 -10.33 9.11
N THR A 123 10.56 -9.04 8.81
CA THR A 123 10.41 -8.54 7.44
C THR A 123 11.75 -8.47 6.72
N TYR A 124 11.85 -9.16 5.59
CA TYR A 124 12.95 -9.03 4.64
C TYR A 124 12.44 -8.38 3.36
N ARG A 125 13.06 -7.27 2.93
CA ARG A 125 12.80 -6.64 1.64
C ARG A 125 13.84 -7.13 0.65
N ALA A 126 13.40 -7.91 -0.32
CA ALA A 126 14.27 -8.45 -1.35
C ALA A 126 14.64 -7.36 -2.38
N PRO A 127 15.77 -7.52 -3.12
CA PRO A 127 16.18 -6.56 -4.16
C PRO A 127 15.11 -6.32 -5.24
N ASN A 128 14.25 -7.31 -5.50
CA ASN A 128 13.11 -7.18 -6.42
C ASN A 128 11.91 -6.40 -5.83
N GLY A 129 12.08 -5.73 -4.68
CA GLY A 129 11.04 -4.97 -3.98
C GLY A 129 10.01 -5.81 -3.24
N THR A 130 10.05 -7.14 -3.32
CA THR A 130 9.08 -8.00 -2.63
C THR A 130 9.40 -8.15 -1.15
N ARG A 131 8.34 -8.17 -0.33
CA ARG A 131 8.44 -8.48 1.10
C ARG A 131 8.41 -10.00 1.29
N LYS A 132 9.36 -10.55 2.04
CA LYS A 132 9.38 -11.96 2.46
C LYS A 132 9.48 -12.08 3.98
N CYS A 133 8.97 -13.18 4.51
CA CYS A 133 9.09 -13.54 5.92
C CYS A 133 10.46 -14.21 6.17
N ARG A 134 11.24 -13.68 7.11
CA ARG A 134 12.57 -14.23 7.46
C ARG A 134 12.45 -15.60 8.12
N ALA A 135 11.49 -15.81 9.02
CA ALA A 135 11.25 -17.10 9.64
C ALA A 135 10.98 -18.20 8.59
N CYS A 136 10.07 -17.93 7.64
CA CYS A 136 9.78 -18.86 6.53
C CYS A 136 11.03 -19.12 5.67
N LYS A 137 11.77 -18.06 5.31
CA LYS A 137 13.02 -18.18 4.52
C LYS A 137 14.05 -19.06 5.24
N ASN A 138 14.23 -18.85 6.54
CA ASN A 138 15.19 -19.59 7.37
C ASN A 138 14.75 -21.06 7.53
N ALA A 139 13.47 -21.33 7.73
CA ALA A 139 12.93 -22.68 7.80
C ALA A 139 13.18 -23.45 6.49
N GLN A 140 12.89 -22.84 5.34
CA GLN A 140 13.18 -23.43 4.02
C GLN A 140 14.68 -23.71 3.84
N ALA A 141 15.54 -22.77 4.24
CA ALA A 141 16.99 -22.95 4.15
C ALA A 141 17.49 -24.09 5.05
N ARG A 142 16.96 -24.22 6.28
CA ARG A 142 17.28 -25.34 7.19
C ARG A 142 16.83 -26.67 6.60
N ALA A 143 15.61 -26.76 6.07
CA ALA A 143 15.10 -27.95 5.41
C ALA A 143 15.94 -28.35 4.20
N ALA A 144 16.32 -27.39 3.35
CA ALA A 144 17.18 -27.65 2.19
C ALA A 144 18.58 -28.17 2.59
N ARG A 145 19.18 -27.63 3.66
CA ARG A 145 20.46 -28.12 4.20
C ARG A 145 20.33 -29.54 4.77
N ALA A 146 19.25 -29.81 5.51
CA ALA A 146 18.98 -31.14 6.06
C ALA A 146 18.82 -32.18 4.93
N ALA A 147 18.06 -31.85 3.87
CA ALA A 147 17.88 -32.73 2.71
C ALA A 147 19.20 -33.03 1.98
N LYS A 148 20.11 -32.06 1.86
CA LYS A 148 21.44 -32.27 1.28
C LYS A 148 22.36 -33.13 2.16
N ARG A 149 22.23 -33.00 3.50
CA ARG A 149 23.04 -33.74 4.47
C ARG A 149 22.55 -35.19 4.65
N ALA A 150 21.25 -35.44 4.51
CA ALA A 150 20.65 -36.76 4.69
C ALA A 150 21.37 -37.90 3.93
N PRO A 151 21.72 -37.78 2.62
CA PRO A 151 22.47 -38.82 1.93
C PRO A 151 23.96 -38.91 2.30
N GLN A 152 24.53 -37.89 2.95
CA GLN A 152 25.94 -37.86 3.37
C GLN A 152 26.17 -38.45 4.77
N LEU A 153 25.10 -38.63 5.54
CA LEU A 153 25.16 -39.32 6.82
C LEU A 153 25.15 -40.83 6.53
N ALA A 154 26.33 -41.41 6.34
CA ALA A 154 26.47 -42.85 6.22
C ALA A 154 25.90 -43.54 7.48
N ALA A 155 25.26 -44.69 7.30
CA ALA A 155 24.97 -45.60 8.41
C ALA A 155 26.33 -46.07 8.95
N VAL A 156 26.77 -45.48 10.05
CA VAL A 156 27.96 -45.95 10.76
C VAL A 156 27.56 -47.26 11.43
N GLU A 157 28.20 -48.37 11.04
CA GLU A 157 28.02 -49.64 11.74
C GLU A 157 28.39 -49.40 13.22
N PRO A 158 27.51 -49.73 14.17
CA PRO A 158 27.81 -49.49 15.57
C PRO A 158 29.13 -50.16 15.94
N ILE A 159 30.00 -49.42 16.64
CA ILE A 159 31.27 -49.96 17.12
C ILE A 159 30.94 -51.22 17.93
N ARG A 160 31.34 -52.39 17.42
CA ARG A 160 31.18 -53.65 18.16
C ARG A 160 32.04 -53.55 19.41
N LEU A 161 31.39 -53.47 20.56
CA LEU A 161 32.08 -53.59 21.84
C LEU A 161 32.71 -54.98 21.88
N ARG A 162 34.02 -55.03 22.13
CA ARG A 162 34.77 -56.28 22.24
C ARG A 162 34.41 -56.91 23.59
N THR A 163 33.29 -57.62 23.65
CA THR A 163 32.93 -58.42 24.83
C THR A 163 33.70 -59.74 24.79
N ASP A 164 34.63 -59.85 25.73
CA ASP A 164 35.18 -61.04 26.38
C ASP A 164 35.69 -62.17 25.48
N HIS A 165 37.01 -62.17 25.23
CA HIS A 165 37.75 -63.41 25.01
C HIS A 165 37.60 -64.29 26.25
N HIS A 166 36.63 -65.20 26.23
CA HIS A 166 36.61 -66.34 27.13
C HIS A 166 37.94 -67.10 26.98
N LEU A 167 38.74 -67.04 28.04
CA LEU A 167 39.89 -67.91 28.25
C LEU A 167 39.38 -69.33 28.54
N GLU A 168 38.99 -70.07 27.51
CA GLU A 168 38.86 -71.52 27.61
C GLU A 168 40.27 -72.13 27.58
N ARG A 169 40.92 -72.17 28.75
CA ARG A 169 42.09 -73.03 28.98
C ARG A 169 41.60 -74.46 29.16
N ALA A 170 42.04 -75.31 28.25
CA ALA A 170 41.83 -76.75 28.21
C ALA A 170 42.15 -77.44 29.54
N ALA A 171 41.34 -78.46 29.85
CA ALA A 171 41.57 -79.47 30.89
C ALA A 171 42.69 -80.44 30.50
#